data_AF-A0A6I4VYB4-F1
#
_entry.id   AF-A0A6I4VYB4-F1
#
_cell.length_a   1.000
_cell.length_b   1.000
_cell.length_c   1.000
_cell.angle_alpha   90.00
_cell.angle_beta   90.00
_cell.angle_gamma   90.00
#
_symmetry.space_group_name_H-M   'P 1'
#
loop_
_entity.id
_entity.type
_entity.pdbx_description
1 polymer ?
#
loop_
_entity_poly.entity_id
_entity_poly.type
_entity_poly.pdbx_seq_one_letter_code
_entity_poly.pdbx_strand_id
1 'polypeptide(L)'
;MLAERKRFLIPNQITKAFHIWRGITLRDGLILLPLGLIGYVCYQYIIPSAWELSYKLFLALLPATLGGAMIFVRPIPERKNIALYQQLLWRIRFNRRQRIYLFSKRR
;
A
#
# COMPACT_ATOMS: atom_id res chain seq x y z
N MET A 1 -48.02 9.84 -23.95
CA MET A 1 -46.59 10.16 -24.11
C MET A 1 -45.86 9.71 -22.85
N LEU A 2 -45.29 8.51 -22.88
CA LEU A 2 -44.54 7.94 -21.75
C LEU A 2 -43.21 8.69 -21.65
N ALA A 3 -43.05 9.50 -20.61
CA ALA A 3 -41.79 10.17 -20.30
C ALA A 3 -40.71 9.10 -20.09
N GLU A 4 -39.77 9.01 -21.04
CA GLU A 4 -38.61 8.15 -20.92
C GLU A 4 -37.86 8.49 -19.62
N ARG A 5 -37.89 7.57 -18.65
CA ARG A 5 -37.09 7.66 -17.43
C ARG A 5 -35.62 7.74 -17.83
N LYS A 6 -35.03 8.94 -17.78
CA LYS A 6 -33.59 9.14 -17.93
C LYS A 6 -32.86 8.24 -16.94
N ARG A 7 -32.20 7.19 -17.44
CA ARG A 7 -31.35 6.31 -16.62
C ARG A 7 -30.04 7.05 -16.38
N PHE A 8 -29.77 7.41 -15.14
CA PHE A 8 -28.50 8.02 -14.77
C PHE A 8 -27.39 6.96 -14.91
N LEU A 9 -26.64 7.02 -16.00
CA LEU A 9 -25.45 6.19 -16.19
C LEU A 9 -24.33 6.80 -15.36
N ILE A 10 -23.97 6.13 -14.27
CA ILE A 10 -22.82 6.52 -13.47
C ILE A 10 -21.57 6.35 -14.36
N PRO A 11 -20.77 7.42 -14.59
CA PRO A 11 -19.59 7.32 -15.44
C PRO A 11 -18.63 6.27 -14.88
N ASN A 12 -18.07 5.44 -15.77
CA ASN A 12 -17.12 4.36 -15.42
C ASN A 12 -15.85 4.85 -14.71
N GLN A 13 -15.64 6.17 -14.59
CA GLN A 13 -14.52 6.79 -13.90
C GLN A 13 -14.67 6.82 -12.37
N ILE A 14 -15.83 6.42 -11.81
CA ILE A 14 -15.98 6.29 -10.36
C ILE A 14 -15.38 4.97 -9.90
N THR A 15 -14.32 5.05 -9.10
CA THR A 15 -13.64 3.91 -8.49
C THR A 15 -14.59 3.17 -7.55
N LYS A 16 -15.08 1.98 -7.96
CA LYS A 16 -15.91 1.06 -7.14
C LYS A 16 -15.11 0.33 -6.05
N ALA A 17 -14.08 0.95 -5.50
CA ALA A 17 -13.26 0.33 -4.47
C ALA A 17 -14.02 0.34 -3.13
N PHE A 18 -14.05 -0.80 -2.45
CA PHE A 18 -14.54 -0.89 -1.09
C PHE A 18 -13.53 -0.21 -0.15
N HIS A 19 -13.98 0.83 0.55
CA HIS A 19 -13.19 1.57 1.51
C HIS A 19 -13.58 1.11 2.92
N ILE A 20 -12.61 0.63 3.69
CA ILE A 20 -12.82 0.28 5.11
C ILE A 20 -12.72 1.55 5.96
N TRP A 21 -11.84 2.47 5.56
CA TRP A 21 -11.57 3.73 6.24
C TRP A 21 -11.35 4.84 5.23
N ARG A 22 -11.35 6.10 5.70
CA ARG A 22 -11.05 7.27 4.86
C ARG A 22 -9.69 7.11 4.16
N GLY A 23 -9.74 6.89 2.85
CA GLY A 23 -8.54 6.74 2.01
C GLY A 23 -7.82 5.39 2.12
N ILE A 24 -8.48 4.37 2.68
CA ILE A 24 -7.95 3.00 2.79
C ILE A 24 -8.94 2.04 2.16
N THR A 25 -8.50 1.38 1.10
CA THR A 25 -9.30 0.35 0.46
C THR A 25 -9.12 -0.99 1.17
N LEU A 26 -10.09 -1.89 1.03
CA LEU A 26 -9.98 -3.27 1.52
C LEU A 26 -8.72 -3.96 1.00
N ARG A 27 -8.31 -3.65 -0.23
CA ARG A 27 -7.08 -4.15 -0.84
C ARG A 27 -5.84 -3.66 -0.08
N ASP A 28 -5.81 -2.41 0.35
CA ASP A 28 -4.69 -1.88 1.14
C ASP A 28 -4.59 -2.62 2.49
N GLY A 29 -5.72 -2.90 3.13
CA GLY A 29 -5.77 -3.70 4.37
C GLY A 29 -5.28 -5.14 4.18
N LEU A 30 -5.62 -5.78 3.06
CA LEU A 30 -5.17 -7.14 2.72
C LEU A 30 -3.65 -7.23 2.53
N ILE A 31 -2.97 -6.14 2.19
CA ILE A 31 -1.50 -6.10 2.10
C ILE A 31 -0.83 -6.22 3.49
N LEU A 32 -1.54 -5.87 4.57
CA LEU A 32 -1.01 -6.00 5.94
C LEU A 32 -1.01 -7.45 6.43
N LEU A 33 -1.89 -8.31 5.91
CA LEU A 33 -1.98 -9.72 6.27
C LEU A 33 -0.65 -10.48 6.08
N PRO A 34 0.01 -10.44 4.90
CA PRO A 34 1.30 -11.10 4.72
C PRO A 34 2.40 -10.47 5.60
N LEU A 35 2.35 -9.17 5.88
CA LEU A 35 3.30 -8.52 6.79
C LEU A 35 3.14 -8.98 8.23
N GLY A 36 1.90 -9.16 8.69
CA GLY A 36 1.61 -9.79 9.99
C GLY A 36 2.10 -11.24 10.06
N LEU A 37 1.94 -11.99 8.98
CA LEU A 37 2.45 -13.37 8.89
C LEU A 37 3.97 -13.42 8.95
N ILE A 38 4.67 -12.49 8.28
CA ILE A 38 6.13 -12.33 8.40
C ILE A 38 6.50 -12.04 9.85
N GLY A 39 5.78 -11.14 10.52
CA GLY A 39 5.97 -10.84 11.93
C GLY A 39 5.83 -12.07 12.84
N TYR A 40 4.82 -12.89 12.60
CA TYR A 40 4.59 -14.15 13.30
C TYR A 40 5.71 -15.17 13.06
N VAL A 41 6.16 -15.34 11.82
CA VAL A 41 7.28 -16.23 11.49
C VAL A 41 8.57 -15.75 12.17
N CYS A 42 8.84 -14.44 12.18
CA CYS A 42 9.96 -13.86 12.90
C CYS A 42 9.87 -14.17 14.41
N TYR A 43 8.69 -13.98 15.00
CA TYR A 43 8.45 -14.26 16.42
C TYR A 43 8.71 -15.73 16.80
N GLN A 44 8.28 -16.67 15.95
CA GLN A 44 8.36 -18.09 16.24
C GLN A 44 9.74 -18.69 15.99
N TYR A 45 10.43 -18.27 14.92
CA TYR A 45 11.63 -18.95 14.43
C TYR A 45 12.91 -18.14 14.50
N ILE A 46 12.83 -16.81 14.49
CA ILE A 46 14.02 -15.94 14.39
C ILE A 46 14.35 -15.31 15.74
N ILE A 47 13.34 -14.85 16.49
CA ILE A 47 13.55 -14.13 17.74
C ILE A 47 13.84 -15.12 18.89
N PRO A 48 14.97 -14.99 19.60
CA PRO A 48 15.34 -15.89 20.69
C PRO A 48 14.26 -15.97 21.79
N SER A 49 14.04 -17.17 22.33
CA SER A 49 13.07 -17.40 23.40
C SER A 49 13.47 -16.79 24.74
N ALA A 50 14.78 -16.58 24.96
CA ALA A 50 15.33 -16.01 26.20
C ALA A 50 15.10 -14.50 26.35
N TRP A 51 14.64 -13.82 25.30
CA TRP A 51 14.36 -12.38 25.36
C TRP A 51 13.04 -12.10 26.05
N GLU A 52 12.94 -10.96 26.72
CA GLU A 52 11.68 -10.54 27.33
C GLU A 52 10.59 -10.40 26.26
N LEU A 53 9.37 -10.79 26.63
CA LEU A 53 8.21 -10.81 25.74
C LEU A 53 7.96 -9.43 25.08
N SER A 54 8.19 -8.35 25.81
CA SER A 54 8.09 -6.96 25.34
C SER A 54 8.92 -6.72 24.07
N TYR A 55 10.20 -7.07 24.10
CA TYR A 55 11.12 -6.93 22.96
C TYR A 55 10.72 -7.85 21.80
N LYS A 56 10.31 -9.09 22.11
CA LYS A 56 9.87 -10.04 21.08
C LYS A 56 8.66 -9.53 20.32
N LEU A 57 7.65 -9.04 21.05
CA LEU A 57 6.43 -8.49 20.44
C LEU A 57 6.72 -7.21 19.65
N PHE A 58 7.57 -6.33 20.17
CA PHE A 58 7.97 -5.11 19.46
C PHE A 58 8.57 -5.44 18.09
N LEU A 59 9.54 -6.35 18.03
CA LEU A 59 10.18 -6.78 16.78
C LEU A 59 9.23 -7.52 15.84
N ALA A 60 8.37 -8.39 16.39
CA ALA A 60 7.37 -9.12 15.61
C ALA A 60 6.36 -8.18 14.93
N LEU A 61 6.02 -7.05 15.56
CA LEU A 61 5.05 -6.10 15.02
C LEU A 61 5.66 -5.13 14.00
N LEU A 62 6.98 -4.97 13.95
CA LEU A 62 7.65 -4.01 13.04
C LEU A 62 7.23 -4.14 11.56
N PRO A 63 7.15 -5.34 10.96
CA PRO A 63 6.78 -5.45 9.54
C PRO A 63 5.39 -4.90 9.26
N ALA A 64 4.41 -5.21 10.13
CA ALA A 64 3.04 -4.75 9.99
C ALA A 64 2.91 -3.24 10.25
N THR A 65 3.63 -2.70 11.25
CA THR A 65 3.60 -1.27 11.56
C THR A 65 4.26 -0.44 10.46
N LEU A 66 5.38 -0.89 9.88
CA LEU A 66 6.00 -0.25 8.73
C LEU A 66 5.09 -0.31 7.50
N GLY A 67 4.44 -1.45 7.25
CA GLY A 67 3.41 -1.58 6.22
C GLY A 67 2.27 -0.59 6.38
N GLY A 68 1.74 -0.50 7.60
CA GLY A 68 0.70 0.46 7.96
C GLY A 68 1.16 1.89 7.71
N ALA A 69 2.35 2.26 8.20
CA ALA A 69 2.92 3.58 7.96
C ALA A 69 3.00 3.91 6.46
N MET A 70 3.39 2.97 5.61
CA MET A 70 3.43 3.18 4.15
C MET A 70 2.06 3.43 3.50
N ILE A 71 0.97 2.93 4.09
CA ILE A 71 -0.41 3.13 3.63
C ILE A 71 -0.96 4.47 4.15
N PHE A 72 -0.72 4.79 5.42
CA PHE A 72 -1.29 5.96 6.10
C PHE A 72 -0.52 7.26 5.84
N VAL A 73 0.81 7.20 5.72
CA VAL A 73 1.63 8.39 5.52
C VAL A 73 1.37 8.97 4.13
N ARG A 74 1.07 10.27 4.10
CA ARG A 74 0.91 11.07 2.88
C ARG A 74 2.09 12.03 2.77
N PRO A 75 3.13 11.69 2.00
CA PRO A 75 4.38 12.46 1.98
C PRO A 75 4.26 13.79 1.21
N ILE A 76 3.22 13.98 0.39
CA ILE A 76 3.01 15.17 -0.44
C ILE A 76 1.82 15.96 0.11
N PRO A 77 2.02 17.14 0.73
CA PRO A 77 0.95 17.92 1.36
C PRO A 77 -0.19 18.31 0.41
N GLU A 78 0.15 18.62 -0.85
CA GLU A 78 -0.80 19.08 -1.88
C GLU A 78 -1.64 17.91 -2.44
N ARG A 79 -1.19 16.67 -2.26
CA ARG A 79 -1.79 15.47 -2.88
C ARG A 79 -2.11 14.41 -1.83
N LYS A 80 -3.17 14.66 -1.06
CA LYS A 80 -3.66 13.77 0.02
C LYS A 80 -4.12 12.37 -0.43
N ASN A 81 -4.25 12.14 -1.73
CA ASN A 81 -4.61 10.84 -2.30
C ASN A 81 -3.39 9.91 -2.53
N ILE A 82 -2.16 10.43 -2.41
CA ILE A 82 -0.95 9.65 -2.70
C ILE A 82 -0.39 9.08 -1.39
N ALA A 83 -0.36 7.75 -1.29
CA ALA A 83 0.30 7.05 -0.20
C ALA A 83 1.83 7.04 -0.37
N LEU A 84 2.56 6.90 0.73
CA LEU A 84 4.01 6.72 0.69
C LEU A 84 4.41 5.51 -0.18
N TYR A 85 3.71 4.38 -0.06
CA TYR A 85 4.01 3.19 -0.89
C TYR A 85 3.87 3.49 -2.38
N GLN A 86 2.87 4.28 -2.78
CA GLN A 86 2.64 4.63 -4.18
C GLN A 86 3.76 5.52 -4.71
N GLN A 87 4.16 6.53 -3.93
CA GLN A 87 5.27 7.41 -4.29
C GLN A 87 6.57 6.62 -4.48
N LEU A 88 6.89 5.71 -3.56
CA LEU A 88 8.07 4.84 -3.65
C LEU A 88 8.02 3.96 -4.90
N LEU A 89 6.89 3.28 -5.14
CA LEU A 89 6.70 2.46 -6.34
C LEU A 89 6.87 3.27 -7.63
N TRP A 90 6.34 4.48 -7.68
CA TRP A 90 6.49 5.35 -8.85
C TRP A 90 7.94 5.80 -9.05
N ARG A 91 8.65 6.12 -7.97
CA ARG A 91 10.08 6.46 -8.04
C ARG A 91 10.90 5.30 -8.60
N ILE A 92 10.65 4.08 -8.11
CA ILE A 92 11.32 2.87 -8.62
C ILE A 92 11.01 2.66 -10.11
N ARG A 93 9.74 2.74 -10.51
CA ARG A 93 9.32 2.59 -11.92
C ARG A 93 9.89 3.69 -12.81
N PHE A 94 9.97 4.92 -12.31
CA PHE A 94 10.56 6.04 -13.02
C PHE A 94 12.06 5.79 -13.28
N ASN A 95 12.82 5.43 -12.24
CA ASN A 95 14.24 5.11 -12.38
C ASN A 95 14.48 3.95 -13.35
N ARG A 96 13.64 2.91 -13.30
CA ARG A 96 13.71 1.77 -14.22
C ARG A 96 13.46 2.20 -15.68
N ARG A 97 12.49 3.09 -15.92
CA ARG A 97 12.20 3.63 -17.26
C ARG A 97 13.32 4.53 -17.78
N GLN A 98 13.86 5.42 -16.94
CA GLN A 98 15.00 6.28 -17.33
C GLN A 98 16.20 5.45 -17.78
N ARG A 99 16.45 4.30 -17.14
CA ARG A 99 17.49 3.35 -17.56
C ARG A 99 17.27 2.84 -18.99
N ILE A 100 16.03 2.63 -19.43
CA ILE A 100 15.75 2.22 -20.80
C ILE A 100 16.17 3.33 -21.76
N TYR A 101 15.75 4.57 -21.53
CA TYR A 101 16.04 5.68 -22.46
C TYR A 101 17.51 6.15 -22.45
N LEU A 102 18.20 6.06 -21.31
CA LEU A 102 19.62 6.43 -21.20
C LEU A 102 20.57 5.38 -21.81
N PHE A 103 20.25 4.09 -21.69
CA PHE A 103 21.07 3.01 -22.27
C PHE A 103 20.60 2.58 -23.68
N SER A 104 19.39 2.94 -24.12
CA SER A 104 18.86 2.67 -25.46
C SER A 104 19.40 3.60 -26.55
N LYS A 105 20.32 4.54 -26.24
CA LYS A 105 20.95 5.38 -27.28
C LYS A 105 22.24 4.75 -27.80
N ARG A 106 22.14 3.57 -28.41
CA ARG A 106 23.14 3.05 -29.36
C ARG A 106 22.46 2.33 -30.52
N ARG A 107 22.44 3.05 -31.65
CA ARG A 107 22.07 2.69 -33.03
C ARG A 107 20.64 2.28 -33.27
#